data_AF-A0A9D1NP02-F1
#
_entry.id   AF-A0A9D1NP02-F1
#
_cell.length_a   1.000
_cell.length_b   1.000
_cell.length_c   1.000
_cell.angle_alpha   90.00
_cell.angle_beta   90.00
_cell.angle_gamma   90.00
#
_symmetry.space_group_name_H-M   'P 1'
#
loop_
_entity.id
_entity.type
_entity.pdbx_description
1 polymer ?
#
loop_
_entity_poly.entity_id
_entity_poly.type
_entity_poly.pdbx_seq_one_letter_code
_entity_poly.pdbx_strand_id
1 'polypeptide(L)'
;MKHTHLNRTKRHAGFTLIELLVVVAIIAVIGAGVAVTYRYLDERAKTAMEINDCSTLMSTISHWSAVNDYKLINKLDSLIDTEGNMYHTMPATTGGTTLTGVTQMSSSGKGLTGPVGYTAMAKDAPDEVIKTLRASGLTQVFLHRVDAENANDSTFAMGSLQMGPTASMPTGEMDVSETLCSLTVASKSEEAAAALAEANELVGQAETLRTDLQAQIDASNVTGVTFTPTDGESQTFMDMTSLNNAIEEAEAVVEGGNPLTKLCFVYPGGGAQMMGATMPMNLTDEIISNCGLTNSQVADPNVPYDTNVSDGKRYYLVVMGLGRFASIYSGKAIRVDTPAYGKRQEQTDTEYNRYLVVIKVPTSGYDSMTNEGEPATVATVLTPQGYTVASLRDNYISDTEKLKD
;
A
#
# COMPACT_ATOMS: atom_id res chain seq x y z
N MET A 1 17.36 -62.12 67.76
CA MET A 1 18.04 -60.82 67.92
C MET A 1 17.67 -59.92 66.74
N LYS A 2 16.91 -58.85 66.99
CA LYS A 2 16.45 -57.88 65.97
C LYS A 2 17.28 -56.60 66.17
N HIS A 3 18.15 -56.28 65.22
CA HIS A 3 18.90 -55.02 65.22
C HIS A 3 18.03 -53.93 64.56
N THR A 4 17.53 -53.02 65.38
CA THR A 4 16.77 -51.84 64.95
C THR A 4 17.76 -50.79 64.43
N HIS A 5 17.87 -50.63 63.11
CA HIS A 5 18.64 -49.57 62.48
C HIS A 5 17.93 -48.21 62.68
N LEU A 6 18.54 -47.32 63.47
CA LEU A 6 18.11 -45.93 63.62
C LEU A 6 18.60 -45.11 62.42
N ASN A 7 17.70 -44.76 61.51
CA ASN A 7 17.98 -43.85 60.40
C ASN A 7 18.25 -42.44 60.94
N ARG A 8 19.50 -42.00 60.78
CA ARG A 8 19.96 -40.64 61.12
C ARG A 8 19.45 -39.67 60.06
N THR A 9 18.34 -38.97 60.33
CA THR A 9 17.85 -37.88 59.49
C THR A 9 18.88 -36.75 59.50
N LYS A 10 19.51 -36.51 58.35
CA LYS A 10 20.41 -35.36 58.16
C LYS A 10 19.55 -34.10 58.28
N ARG A 11 19.83 -33.25 59.28
CA ARG A 11 19.21 -31.93 59.38
C ARG A 11 19.67 -31.12 58.17
N HIS A 12 18.74 -30.83 57.25
CA HIS A 12 18.99 -29.88 56.18
C HIS A 12 19.16 -28.50 56.82
N ALA A 13 20.31 -27.87 56.58
CA ALA A 13 20.51 -26.47 56.95
C ALA A 13 19.47 -25.64 56.19
N GLY A 14 18.54 -25.03 56.91
CA GLY A 14 17.51 -24.19 56.31
C GLY A 14 18.15 -22.96 55.67
N PHE A 15 17.68 -22.61 54.48
CA PHE A 15 18.09 -21.41 53.76
C PHE A 15 17.90 -20.19 54.66
N THR A 16 18.94 -19.38 54.84
CA THR A 16 18.83 -18.21 55.71
C THR A 16 18.04 -17.10 55.00
N LEU A 17 17.26 -16.33 55.76
CA LEU A 17 16.44 -15.24 55.19
C LEU A 17 17.31 -14.20 54.46
N ILE A 18 18.54 -13.98 54.94
CA ILE A 18 19.49 -13.06 54.31
C ILE A 18 19.97 -13.56 52.95
N GLU A 19 20.15 -14.87 52.79
CA GLU A 19 20.58 -15.50 51.54
C GLU A 19 19.49 -15.38 50.47
N LEU A 20 18.22 -15.55 50.85
CA LEU A 20 17.09 -15.29 49.96
C LEU A 20 17.03 -13.81 49.53
N LEU A 21 17.22 -12.88 50.46
CA LEU A 21 17.13 -11.44 50.19
C LEU A 21 18.23 -10.99 49.21
N VAL A 22 19.46 -11.49 49.36
CA VAL A 22 20.56 -11.20 48.43
C VAL A 22 20.25 -11.73 47.03
N VAL A 23 19.68 -12.92 46.90
CA VAL A 23 19.30 -13.48 45.59
C VAL A 23 18.22 -12.62 44.91
N VAL A 24 17.19 -12.21 45.63
CA VAL A 24 16.13 -11.34 45.08
C VAL A 24 16.71 -9.99 44.64
N ALA A 25 17.63 -9.41 45.42
CA ALA A 25 18.31 -8.16 45.06
C ALA A 25 19.14 -8.30 43.78
N ILE A 26 19.91 -9.40 43.63
CA ILE A 26 20.70 -9.66 42.42
C ILE A 26 19.78 -9.85 41.21
N ILE A 27 18.70 -10.62 41.34
CA ILE A 27 17.73 -10.83 40.26
C ILE A 27 17.08 -9.49 39.86
N ALA A 28 16.76 -8.61 40.80
CA ALA A 28 16.18 -7.30 40.51
C ALA A 28 17.14 -6.41 39.71
N VAL A 29 18.42 -6.37 40.08
CA VAL A 29 19.44 -5.59 39.36
C VAL A 29 19.66 -6.13 37.95
N ILE A 30 19.77 -7.45 37.78
CA ILE A 30 19.91 -8.08 36.46
C ILE A 30 18.65 -7.84 35.62
N GLY A 31 17.46 -8.04 36.21
CA GLY A 31 16.19 -7.83 35.53
C GLY A 31 16.02 -6.40 34.99
N ALA A 32 16.42 -5.40 35.77
CA ALA A 32 16.38 -4.00 35.34
C ALA A 32 17.30 -3.71 34.15
N GLY A 33 18.55 -4.20 34.17
CA GLY A 33 19.49 -4.03 33.06
C GLY A 33 19.04 -4.74 31.78
N VAL A 34 18.50 -5.95 31.95
CA VAL A 34 17.97 -6.76 30.85
C VAL A 34 16.75 -6.09 30.20
N ALA A 35 15.82 -5.52 30.98
CA ALA A 35 14.62 -4.87 30.44
C ALA A 35 14.93 -3.72 29.46
N VAL A 36 15.96 -2.90 29.73
CA VAL A 36 16.36 -1.80 28.84
C VAL A 36 16.91 -2.35 27.52
N THR A 37 17.82 -3.33 27.59
CA THR A 37 18.40 -3.93 26.37
C THR A 37 17.37 -4.63 25.48
N TYR A 38 16.35 -5.28 26.06
CA TYR A 38 15.30 -5.95 25.29
C TYR A 38 14.45 -5.00 24.44
N ARG A 39 14.15 -3.79 24.94
CA ARG A 39 13.35 -2.80 24.18
C ARG A 39 14.05 -2.39 22.88
N TYR A 40 15.35 -2.14 22.93
CA TYR A 40 16.14 -1.80 21.74
C TYR A 40 16.28 -2.98 20.77
N LEU A 41 16.42 -4.21 21.28
CA LEU A 41 16.49 -5.40 20.43
C LEU A 41 15.20 -5.63 19.64
N ASP A 42 14.05 -5.38 20.27
CA ASP A 42 12.75 -5.49 19.62
C ASP A 42 12.58 -4.46 18.49
N GLU A 43 12.83 -3.18 18.75
CA GLU A 43 12.76 -2.11 17.73
C GLU A 43 13.71 -2.36 16.55
N ARG A 44 14.91 -2.89 16.84
CA ARG A 44 15.89 -3.29 15.83
C ARG A 44 15.42 -4.47 14.99
N ALA A 45 14.85 -5.49 15.62
CA ALA A 45 14.28 -6.63 14.91
C ALA A 45 13.14 -6.17 13.98
N LYS A 46 12.27 -5.28 14.45
CA LYS A 46 11.18 -4.67 13.68
C LYS A 46 11.69 -3.89 12.47
N THR A 47 12.67 -3.00 12.68
CA THR A 47 13.31 -2.24 11.59
C THR A 47 13.98 -3.16 10.56
N ALA A 48 14.65 -4.22 11.01
CA ALA A 48 15.27 -5.20 10.13
C ALA A 48 14.24 -5.99 9.31
N MET A 49 13.09 -6.32 9.90
CA MET A 49 11.96 -6.92 9.19
C MET A 49 11.42 -5.98 8.11
N GLU A 50 11.18 -4.70 8.43
CA GLU A 50 10.70 -3.71 7.45
C GLU A 50 11.64 -3.58 6.23
N ILE A 51 12.95 -3.53 6.47
CA ILE A 51 13.97 -3.52 5.41
C ILE A 51 13.87 -4.78 4.55
N ASN A 52 13.70 -5.95 5.18
CA ASN A 52 13.57 -7.22 4.48
C ASN A 52 12.28 -7.29 3.65
N ASP A 53 11.17 -6.81 4.20
CA ASP A 53 9.86 -6.79 3.55
C ASP A 53 9.87 -5.85 2.34
N CYS A 54 10.34 -4.61 2.46
CA CYS A 54 10.47 -3.69 1.32
C CYS A 54 11.35 -4.28 0.20
N SER A 55 12.47 -4.90 0.57
CA SER A 55 13.38 -5.53 -0.42
C SER A 55 12.73 -6.74 -1.09
N THR A 56 11.98 -7.54 -0.35
CA THR A 56 11.29 -8.73 -0.87
C THR A 56 10.13 -8.32 -1.78
N LEU A 57 9.34 -7.31 -1.38
CA LEU A 57 8.28 -6.74 -2.20
C LEU A 57 8.83 -6.17 -3.50
N MET A 58 9.91 -5.39 -3.46
CA MET A 58 10.55 -4.86 -4.67
C MET A 58 10.98 -5.97 -5.64
N SER A 59 11.60 -7.04 -5.13
CA SER A 59 11.99 -8.19 -5.94
C SER A 59 10.77 -8.93 -6.51
N THR A 60 9.70 -9.06 -5.73
CA THR A 60 8.46 -9.74 -6.15
C THR A 60 7.75 -8.95 -7.23
N ILE A 61 7.65 -7.62 -7.08
CA ILE A 61 7.08 -6.70 -8.06
C ILE A 61 7.88 -6.78 -9.37
N SER A 62 9.21 -6.76 -9.27
CA SER A 62 10.10 -6.85 -10.44
C SER A 62 9.93 -8.18 -11.18
N HIS A 63 9.85 -9.30 -10.45
CA HIS A 63 9.62 -10.62 -11.05
C HIS A 63 8.23 -10.73 -11.68
N TRP A 64 7.19 -10.26 -10.99
CA TRP A 64 5.83 -10.22 -11.53
C TRP A 64 5.79 -9.40 -12.83
N SER A 65 6.41 -8.22 -12.83
CA SER A 65 6.46 -7.35 -14.01
C SER A 65 7.18 -8.05 -15.18
N ALA A 66 8.32 -8.70 -14.93
CA ALA A 66 9.05 -9.44 -15.97
C ALA A 66 8.25 -10.60 -16.59
N VAL A 67 7.37 -11.26 -15.81
CA VAL A 67 6.50 -12.34 -16.31
C VAL A 67 5.28 -11.79 -17.04
N ASN A 68 4.88 -10.54 -16.78
CA ASN A 68 3.72 -9.88 -17.38
C ASN A 68 4.15 -8.81 -18.39
N ASP A 69 5.16 -9.08 -19.22
CA ASP A 69 5.64 -8.18 -20.29
C ASP A 69 6.01 -6.77 -19.83
N TYR A 70 6.65 -6.67 -18.66
CA TYR A 70 7.04 -5.42 -18.02
C TYR A 70 5.86 -4.48 -17.68
N LYS A 71 4.64 -5.03 -17.54
CA LYS A 71 3.48 -4.28 -17.07
C LYS A 71 3.61 -3.94 -15.58
N LEU A 72 2.92 -2.88 -15.18
CA LEU A 72 2.68 -2.46 -13.81
C LEU A 72 1.58 -3.31 -13.17
N ILE A 73 1.65 -3.40 -11.86
CA ILE A 73 0.64 -4.08 -11.05
C ILE A 73 -0.63 -3.27 -11.09
N ASN A 74 -1.72 -3.91 -11.48
CA ASN A 74 -3.06 -3.36 -11.44
C ASN A 74 -3.70 -3.50 -10.05
N LYS A 75 -4.83 -2.80 -9.81
CA LYS A 75 -5.64 -2.95 -8.59
C LYS A 75 -4.90 -2.54 -7.31
N LEU A 76 -4.07 -1.50 -7.40
CA LEU A 76 -3.38 -0.89 -6.26
C LEU A 76 -4.36 -0.05 -5.43
N ASP A 77 -4.03 0.21 -4.16
CA ASP A 77 -4.79 1.12 -3.31
C ASP A 77 -4.39 2.56 -3.67
N SER A 78 -5.33 3.37 -4.12
CA SER A 78 -5.14 4.80 -4.34
C SER A 78 -5.02 5.49 -2.99
N LEU A 79 -4.06 6.39 -2.83
CA LEU A 79 -3.98 7.26 -1.64
C LEU A 79 -4.97 8.42 -1.69
N ILE A 80 -5.96 8.34 -2.57
CA ILE A 80 -7.05 9.29 -2.72
C ILE A 80 -8.33 8.61 -2.22
N ASP A 81 -9.08 9.31 -1.38
CA ASP A 81 -10.36 8.84 -0.88
C ASP A 81 -11.50 9.05 -1.88
N THR A 82 -12.67 8.51 -1.57
CA THR A 82 -13.89 8.64 -2.38
C THR A 82 -14.39 10.08 -2.51
N GLU A 83 -13.87 11.03 -1.72
CA GLU A 83 -14.17 12.46 -1.81
C GLU A 83 -13.12 13.23 -2.65
N GLY A 84 -12.11 12.53 -3.17
CA GLY A 84 -11.03 13.13 -3.95
C GLY A 84 -9.98 13.87 -3.12
N ASN A 85 -9.91 13.58 -1.82
CA ASN A 85 -8.90 14.09 -0.90
C ASN A 85 -7.80 13.04 -0.69
N MET A 86 -6.63 13.46 -0.21
CA MET A 86 -5.60 12.51 0.19
C MET A 86 -6.03 11.74 1.44
N TYR A 87 -5.83 10.43 1.41
CA TYR A 87 -6.10 9.51 2.51
C TYR A 87 -5.04 9.62 3.60
N HIS A 88 -5.14 10.68 4.40
CA HIS A 88 -4.12 11.04 5.37
C HIS A 88 -4.73 11.58 6.66
N THR A 89 -4.07 11.30 7.78
CA THR A 89 -4.42 11.82 9.10
C THR A 89 -3.38 12.81 9.58
N MET A 90 -3.58 14.09 9.28
CA MET A 90 -2.80 15.14 9.93
C MET A 90 -3.66 15.80 11.00
N PRO A 91 -3.15 15.97 12.22
CA PRO A 91 -3.74 16.91 13.16
C PRO A 91 -3.75 18.29 12.49
N ALA A 92 -4.93 18.86 12.27
CA ALA A 92 -5.09 20.21 11.73
C ALA A 92 -4.33 21.28 12.54
N THR A 93 -3.94 20.94 13.77
CA THR A 93 -3.18 21.78 14.68
C THR A 93 -2.15 20.92 15.42
N THR A 94 -0.87 21.10 15.12
CA THR A 94 0.21 20.56 15.94
C THR A 94 0.84 21.71 16.72
N GLY A 95 0.72 21.71 18.05
CA GLY A 95 1.35 22.71 18.92
C GLY A 95 0.75 24.13 18.87
N GLY A 96 -0.51 24.30 18.44
CA GLY A 96 -1.20 25.60 18.45
C GLY A 96 -0.88 26.52 17.27
N THR A 97 0.02 26.12 16.38
CA THR A 97 0.27 26.78 15.09
C THR A 97 -0.49 26.08 13.98
N THR A 98 -1.37 26.80 13.31
CA THR A 98 -1.97 26.36 12.04
C THR A 98 -0.87 26.27 10.98
N LEU A 99 -0.70 25.11 10.36
CA LEU A 99 0.20 24.95 9.21
C LEU A 99 -0.39 25.72 8.02
N THR A 100 0.06 26.96 7.82
CA THR A 100 -0.29 27.76 6.64
C THR A 100 0.27 27.10 5.39
N GLY A 101 -0.59 26.82 4.40
CA GLY A 101 -0.22 26.20 3.12
C GLY A 101 -0.55 24.70 3.01
N VAL A 102 -1.04 24.06 4.08
CA VAL A 102 -1.57 22.70 4.02
C VAL A 102 -3.09 22.79 3.87
N THR A 103 -3.62 22.45 2.70
CA THR A 103 -5.07 22.28 2.50
C THR A 103 -5.57 21.25 3.51
N GLN A 104 -6.66 21.53 4.25
CA GLN A 104 -7.25 20.53 5.14
C GLN A 104 -7.59 19.27 4.33
N MET A 105 -6.91 18.17 4.65
CA MET A 105 -7.12 16.85 4.06
C MET A 105 -8.13 16.09 4.92
N SER A 106 -8.88 15.19 4.28
CA SER A 106 -10.07 14.44 4.75
C SER A 106 -10.34 14.41 6.26
N SER A 107 -11.57 14.78 6.64
CA SER A 107 -12.02 14.89 8.03
C SER A 107 -12.23 13.57 8.77
N SER A 108 -12.11 12.42 8.09
CA SER A 108 -12.45 11.12 8.68
C SER A 108 -11.39 10.58 9.64
N GLY A 109 -10.19 11.16 9.69
CA GLY A 109 -9.22 10.89 10.76
C GLY A 109 -8.64 9.47 10.78
N LYS A 110 -8.70 8.75 9.64
CA LYS A 110 -8.10 7.42 9.48
C LYS A 110 -7.34 7.36 8.17
N GLY A 111 -6.05 7.04 8.18
CA GLY A 111 -5.22 7.23 6.98
C GLY A 111 -3.72 7.11 7.22
N LEU A 112 -2.95 7.53 6.21
CA LEU A 112 -1.49 7.50 6.25
C LEU A 112 -0.96 8.31 7.45
N THR A 113 -0.15 7.70 8.29
CA THR A 113 0.60 8.37 9.37
C THR A 113 2.08 8.32 9.04
N GLY A 114 2.71 9.47 8.75
CA GLY A 114 4.17 9.54 8.55
C GLY A 114 4.65 10.35 7.35
N PRO A 115 5.98 10.34 7.09
CA PRO A 115 6.68 10.98 5.97
C PRO A 115 5.85 11.22 4.71
N VAL A 116 5.31 10.17 4.08
CA VAL A 116 4.59 10.29 2.81
C VAL A 116 3.37 11.19 2.92
N GLY A 117 2.65 11.11 4.04
CA GLY A 117 1.52 12.00 4.32
C GLY A 117 1.90 13.48 4.42
N TYR A 118 3.15 13.78 4.77
CA TYR A 118 3.68 15.15 4.81
C TYR A 118 4.23 15.60 3.45
N THR A 119 4.77 14.68 2.66
CA THR A 119 5.56 14.99 1.45
C THR A 119 4.77 14.90 0.16
N ALA A 120 3.64 14.19 0.17
CA ALA A 120 2.82 14.00 -1.00
C ALA A 120 1.71 15.04 -1.11
N MET A 121 1.13 15.18 -2.29
CA MET A 121 -0.08 15.99 -2.52
C MET A 121 -1.07 15.28 -3.43
N ALA A 122 -2.36 15.44 -3.14
CA ALA A 122 -3.43 15.06 -4.05
C ALA A 122 -3.61 16.15 -5.11
N LYS A 123 -3.50 15.78 -6.39
CA LYS A 123 -3.66 16.71 -7.51
C LYS A 123 -4.29 16.01 -8.70
N ASP A 124 -5.01 16.76 -9.53
CA ASP A 124 -5.44 16.26 -10.84
C ASP A 124 -4.19 15.86 -11.65
N ALA A 125 -4.17 14.61 -12.07
CA ALA A 125 -3.10 14.03 -12.85
C ALA A 125 -3.17 14.58 -14.27
N PRO A 126 -2.04 15.04 -14.83
CA PRO A 126 -1.96 15.35 -16.24
C PRO A 126 -2.37 14.14 -17.10
N ASP A 127 -3.03 14.40 -18.23
CA ASP A 127 -3.55 13.35 -19.11
C ASP A 127 -2.45 12.38 -19.58
N GLU A 128 -1.26 12.90 -19.85
CA GLU A 128 -0.10 12.12 -20.24
C GLU A 128 0.35 11.14 -19.15
N VAL A 129 0.19 11.50 -17.87
CA VAL A 129 0.51 10.62 -16.74
C VAL A 129 -0.46 9.45 -16.73
N ILE A 130 -1.76 9.73 -16.85
CA ILE A 130 -2.79 8.68 -16.91
C ILE A 130 -2.60 7.77 -18.12
N LYS A 131 -2.34 8.33 -19.31
CA LYS A 131 -2.07 7.56 -20.53
C LYS A 131 -0.85 6.66 -20.38
N THR A 132 0.24 7.19 -19.81
CA THR A 132 1.48 6.43 -19.62
C THR A 132 1.30 5.30 -18.60
N LEU A 133 0.59 5.55 -17.49
CA LEU A 133 0.27 4.52 -16.50
C LEU A 133 -0.58 3.39 -17.11
N ARG A 134 -1.62 3.74 -17.88
CA ARG A 134 -2.47 2.77 -18.58
C ARG A 134 -1.71 1.96 -19.62
N ALA A 135 -0.91 2.62 -20.45
CA ALA A 135 -0.06 1.95 -21.44
C ALA A 135 0.94 1.00 -20.78
N SER A 136 1.34 1.30 -19.55
CA SER A 136 2.19 0.45 -18.73
C SER A 136 1.40 -0.62 -17.96
N GLY A 137 0.08 -0.76 -18.15
CA GLY A 137 -0.75 -1.82 -17.56
C GLY A 137 -1.51 -1.47 -16.28
N LEU A 138 -1.34 -0.28 -15.72
CA LEU A 138 -2.11 0.18 -14.56
C LEU A 138 -3.42 0.84 -15.04
N THR A 139 -4.52 0.07 -15.03
CA THR A 139 -5.83 0.53 -15.54
C THR A 139 -6.87 0.73 -14.45
N GLN A 140 -6.70 0.12 -13.28
CA GLN A 140 -7.64 0.08 -12.17
C GLN A 140 -6.93 0.27 -10.83
N VAL A 141 -7.59 0.94 -9.91
CA VAL A 141 -7.15 1.15 -8.52
C VAL A 141 -8.35 1.16 -7.58
N PHE A 142 -8.13 0.96 -6.29
CA PHE A 142 -9.16 1.07 -5.26
C PHE A 142 -9.03 2.37 -4.48
N LEU A 143 -10.10 3.16 -4.38
CA LEU A 143 -10.14 4.33 -3.52
C LEU A 143 -10.35 3.92 -2.06
N HIS A 144 -9.94 4.80 -1.15
CA HIS A 144 -10.26 4.66 0.26
C HIS A 144 -11.64 5.27 0.56
N ARG A 145 -12.52 4.50 1.21
CA ARG A 145 -13.77 5.04 1.74
C ARG A 145 -13.50 5.91 2.95
N VAL A 146 -14.12 7.08 2.96
CA VAL A 146 -14.05 8.02 4.09
C VAL A 146 -14.80 7.54 5.33
N ASP A 147 -15.79 6.66 5.18
CA ASP A 147 -16.64 6.16 6.27
C ASP A 147 -16.16 4.83 6.86
N ALA A 148 -15.09 4.26 6.33
CA ALA A 148 -14.58 2.97 6.78
C ALA A 148 -14.09 3.00 8.23
N GLU A 149 -14.39 1.93 8.97
CA GLU A 149 -13.95 1.80 10.34
C GLU A 149 -12.45 1.49 10.47
N ASN A 150 -11.96 0.58 9.62
CA ASN A 150 -10.57 0.16 9.53
C ASN A 150 -9.93 0.75 8.27
N ALA A 151 -8.81 1.43 8.42
CA ALA A 151 -8.09 2.07 7.33
C ALA A 151 -7.56 1.09 6.29
N ASN A 152 -7.26 -0.13 6.72
CA ASN A 152 -6.74 -1.19 5.85
C ASN A 152 -7.86 -1.94 5.13
N ASP A 153 -9.08 -1.86 5.66
CA ASP A 153 -10.29 -2.41 5.04
C ASP A 153 -11.15 -1.30 4.43
N SER A 154 -10.59 -0.09 4.28
CA SER A 154 -11.33 1.06 3.76
C SER A 154 -11.66 0.96 2.28
N THR A 155 -11.15 -0.07 1.60
CA THR A 155 -11.55 -0.44 0.24
C THR A 155 -12.86 -1.25 0.22
N PHE A 156 -13.46 -1.59 1.37
CA PHE A 156 -14.67 -2.43 1.42
C PHE A 156 -15.80 -1.80 2.19
N ALA A 157 -17.01 -2.03 1.69
CA ALA A 157 -18.15 -2.18 2.58
C ALA A 157 -18.07 -3.60 3.17
N MET A 158 -17.65 -3.76 4.44
CA MET A 158 -18.27 -4.85 5.18
C MET A 158 -19.70 -4.40 5.41
N GLY A 159 -20.61 -4.79 4.50
CA GLY A 159 -22.03 -4.51 4.64
C GLY A 159 -22.39 -4.78 6.09
N SER A 160 -23.03 -3.79 6.74
CA SER A 160 -23.23 -3.72 8.19
C SER A 160 -24.08 -4.87 8.70
N LEU A 161 -23.53 -6.08 8.64
CA LEU A 161 -24.08 -7.29 9.17
C LEU A 161 -23.86 -7.18 10.66
N GLN A 162 -24.87 -6.59 11.30
CA GLN A 162 -25.08 -6.52 12.72
C GLN A 162 -24.72 -7.89 13.32
N MET A 163 -23.48 -8.00 13.83
CA MET A 163 -22.96 -9.27 14.32
C MET A 163 -23.73 -9.64 15.58
N GLY A 164 -24.73 -10.51 15.43
CA GLY A 164 -25.26 -11.25 16.56
C GLY A 164 -24.14 -12.10 17.18
N PRO A 165 -24.11 -12.30 18.51
CA PRO A 165 -23.00 -12.93 19.25
C PRO A 165 -22.72 -14.41 18.88
N THR A 166 -23.46 -14.98 17.92
CA THR A 166 -23.33 -16.37 17.46
C THR A 166 -23.21 -16.49 15.94
N ALA A 167 -23.09 -15.40 15.19
CA ALA A 167 -22.94 -15.48 13.74
C ALA A 167 -21.50 -15.93 13.40
N SER A 168 -21.38 -17.13 12.82
CA SER A 168 -20.17 -17.55 12.11
C SER A 168 -19.74 -16.48 11.12
N MET A 169 -18.42 -16.23 11.01
CA MET A 169 -17.83 -15.24 10.10
C MET A 169 -18.59 -15.24 8.76
N PRO A 170 -19.24 -14.13 8.39
CA PRO A 170 -20.02 -14.11 7.17
C PRO A 170 -19.07 -14.37 6.01
N THR A 171 -19.35 -15.41 5.24
CA THR A 171 -18.80 -15.63 3.90
C THR A 171 -19.42 -14.63 2.91
N GLY A 172 -19.69 -13.40 3.36
CA GLY A 172 -20.27 -12.35 2.54
C GLY A 172 -19.26 -11.98 1.45
N GLU A 173 -19.74 -11.93 0.22
CA GLU A 173 -18.97 -11.39 -0.89
C GLU A 173 -18.51 -9.98 -0.53
N MET A 174 -17.27 -9.71 -0.85
CA MET A 174 -16.58 -8.48 -0.50
C MET A 174 -16.95 -7.42 -1.53
N ASP A 175 -17.79 -6.47 -1.13
CA ASP A 175 -18.24 -5.40 -2.03
C ASP A 175 -17.16 -4.33 -2.16
N VAL A 176 -16.63 -4.21 -3.38
CA VAL A 176 -15.62 -3.22 -3.78
C VAL A 176 -16.17 -2.23 -4.81
N SER A 177 -17.46 -2.31 -5.17
CA SER A 177 -18.06 -1.56 -6.28
C SER A 177 -17.89 -0.04 -6.13
N GLU A 178 -18.02 0.48 -4.91
CA GLU A 178 -17.89 1.92 -4.62
C GLU A 178 -16.44 2.44 -4.64
N THR A 179 -15.45 1.53 -4.62
CA THR A 179 -14.03 1.90 -4.48
C THR A 179 -13.22 1.58 -5.70
N LEU A 180 -13.60 0.58 -6.50
CA LEU A 180 -12.90 0.26 -7.73
C LEU A 180 -13.08 1.40 -8.73
N CYS A 181 -11.96 2.00 -9.14
CA CYS A 181 -11.93 3.09 -10.09
C CYS A 181 -11.02 2.76 -11.27
N SER A 182 -11.46 3.12 -12.47
CA SER A 182 -10.61 3.09 -13.66
C SER A 182 -9.77 4.37 -13.75
N LEU A 183 -8.51 4.23 -14.16
CA LEU A 183 -7.70 5.37 -14.57
C LEU A 183 -8.21 5.90 -15.92
N THR A 184 -8.62 7.17 -15.95
CA THR A 184 -9.20 7.80 -17.15
C THR A 184 -8.71 9.23 -17.31
N VAL A 185 -8.62 9.66 -18.55
CA VAL A 185 -8.10 10.96 -18.95
C VAL A 185 -9.15 12.05 -18.65
N ALA A 186 -8.79 13.08 -17.89
CA ALA A 186 -9.73 14.07 -17.37
C ALA A 186 -10.21 15.06 -18.45
N SER A 187 -9.37 15.41 -19.42
CA SER A 187 -9.65 16.49 -20.38
C SER A 187 -10.67 16.16 -21.48
N LYS A 188 -11.17 14.93 -21.53
CA LYS A 188 -12.08 14.49 -22.58
C LYS A 188 -13.27 13.76 -21.99
N SER A 189 -14.32 14.53 -21.69
CA SER A 189 -15.65 13.99 -21.39
C SER A 189 -16.15 13.02 -22.48
N GLU A 190 -15.72 13.17 -23.73
CA GLU A 190 -16.01 12.24 -24.82
C GLU A 190 -15.26 10.90 -24.69
N GLU A 191 -14.01 10.89 -24.22
CA GLU A 191 -13.28 9.63 -23.97
C GLU A 191 -13.81 8.94 -22.72
N ALA A 192 -14.20 9.69 -21.68
CA ALA A 192 -14.89 9.12 -20.52
C ALA A 192 -16.26 8.53 -20.92
N ALA A 193 -17.02 9.22 -21.77
CA ALA A 193 -18.28 8.69 -22.30
C ALA A 193 -18.07 7.48 -23.22
N ALA A 194 -17.00 7.45 -24.02
CA ALA A 194 -16.64 6.31 -24.85
C ALA A 194 -16.20 5.10 -24.00
N ALA A 195 -15.38 5.32 -22.96
CA ALA A 195 -14.98 4.29 -22.02
C ALA A 195 -16.18 3.74 -21.23
N LEU A 196 -17.11 4.60 -20.83
CA LEU A 196 -18.37 4.17 -20.22
C LEU A 196 -19.25 3.40 -21.21
N ALA A 197 -19.31 3.81 -22.47
CA ALA A 197 -20.06 3.08 -23.50
C ALA A 197 -19.44 1.71 -23.79
N GLU A 198 -18.10 1.63 -23.87
CA GLU A 198 -17.36 0.38 -24.01
C GLU A 198 -17.62 -0.53 -22.80
N ALA A 199 -17.51 -0.01 -21.58
CA ALA A 199 -17.77 -0.78 -20.38
C ALA A 199 -19.22 -1.29 -20.32
N ASN A 200 -20.21 -0.48 -20.71
CA ASN A 200 -21.60 -0.93 -20.86
C ASN A 200 -21.77 -2.04 -21.91
N GLU A 201 -21.03 -1.96 -23.02
CA GLU A 201 -21.03 -3.01 -24.05
C GLU A 201 -20.42 -4.31 -23.50
N LEU A 202 -19.30 -4.22 -22.77
CA LEU A 202 -18.66 -5.36 -22.14
C LEU A 202 -19.58 -6.04 -21.11
N VAL A 203 -20.31 -5.27 -20.30
CA VAL A 203 -21.33 -5.80 -19.38
C VAL A 203 -22.41 -6.56 -20.14
N GLY A 204 -22.98 -5.98 -21.21
CA GLY A 204 -24.01 -6.65 -22.01
C GLY A 204 -23.52 -7.91 -22.72
N GLN A 205 -22.27 -7.91 -23.20
CA GLN A 205 -21.62 -9.11 -23.75
C GLN A 205 -21.44 -10.18 -22.66
N ALA A 206 -21.04 -9.78 -21.46
CA ALA A 206 -20.77 -10.69 -20.36
C ALA A 206 -22.06 -11.32 -19.79
N GLU A 207 -23.18 -10.59 -19.73
CA GLU A 207 -24.50 -11.17 -19.41
C GLU A 207 -24.94 -12.25 -20.42
N THR A 208 -24.64 -12.02 -21.71
CA THR A 208 -24.90 -12.99 -22.77
C THR A 208 -24.05 -14.25 -22.56
N LEU A 209 -22.75 -14.07 -22.29
CA LEU A 209 -21.84 -15.18 -21.97
C LEU A 209 -22.27 -15.96 -20.72
N ARG A 210 -22.84 -15.28 -19.72
CA ARG A 210 -23.38 -15.93 -18.50
C ARG A 210 -24.51 -16.88 -18.84
N THR A 211 -25.41 -16.44 -19.72
CA THR A 211 -26.52 -17.26 -20.20
C THR A 211 -26.02 -18.48 -20.97
N ASP A 212 -25.02 -18.30 -21.83
CA ASP A 212 -24.42 -19.38 -22.62
C ASP A 212 -23.66 -20.39 -21.75
N LEU A 213 -22.88 -19.92 -20.76
CA LEU A 213 -22.17 -20.80 -19.83
C LEU A 213 -23.16 -21.62 -18.99
N GLN A 214 -24.23 -20.99 -18.51
CA GLN A 214 -25.26 -21.69 -17.75
C GLN A 214 -25.91 -22.79 -18.60
N ALA A 215 -26.22 -22.51 -19.86
CA ALA A 215 -26.76 -23.51 -20.78
C ALA A 215 -25.78 -24.67 -21.03
N GLN A 216 -24.47 -24.40 -21.14
CA GLN A 216 -23.45 -25.45 -21.26
C GLN A 216 -23.31 -26.31 -19.99
N ILE A 217 -23.39 -25.68 -18.81
CA ILE A 217 -23.37 -26.37 -17.51
C ILE A 217 -24.59 -27.29 -17.39
N ASP A 218 -25.79 -26.79 -17.72
CA ASP A 218 -27.02 -27.57 -17.70
C ASP A 218 -26.98 -28.75 -18.68
N ALA A 219 -26.30 -28.59 -19.82
CA ALA A 219 -26.04 -29.64 -20.80
C ALA A 219 -24.88 -30.58 -20.43
N SER A 220 -24.18 -30.34 -19.31
CA SER A 220 -22.97 -31.07 -18.89
C SER A 220 -21.82 -31.09 -19.93
N ASN A 221 -21.74 -30.06 -20.79
CA ASN A 221 -20.77 -29.93 -21.89
C ASN A 221 -19.97 -28.63 -21.77
N VAL A 222 -19.36 -28.38 -20.60
CA VAL A 222 -18.60 -27.14 -20.37
C VAL A 222 -17.29 -27.18 -21.15
N THR A 223 -17.24 -26.43 -22.26
CA THR A 223 -16.01 -26.19 -23.02
C THR A 223 -15.33 -24.87 -22.64
N GLY A 224 -15.98 -24.09 -21.79
CA GLY A 224 -15.62 -22.71 -21.47
C GLY A 224 -16.28 -21.72 -22.44
N VAL A 225 -16.39 -20.47 -22.01
CA VAL A 225 -16.87 -19.37 -22.86
C VAL A 225 -15.78 -18.32 -22.98
N THR A 226 -15.50 -17.91 -24.21
CA THR A 226 -14.44 -16.95 -24.51
C THR A 226 -15.04 -15.56 -24.72
N PHE A 227 -14.66 -14.63 -23.86
CA PHE A 227 -14.88 -13.20 -24.01
C PHE A 227 -13.72 -12.58 -24.76
N THR A 228 -13.99 -11.72 -25.74
CA THR A 228 -12.94 -10.97 -26.45
C THR A 228 -13.28 -9.49 -26.37
N PRO A 229 -12.63 -8.72 -25.47
CA PRO A 229 -12.82 -7.28 -25.41
C PRO A 229 -12.37 -6.64 -26.74
N THR A 230 -12.98 -5.51 -27.10
CA THR A 230 -12.63 -4.76 -28.32
C THR A 230 -11.13 -4.40 -28.38
N ASP A 231 -10.55 -4.10 -27.20
CA ASP A 231 -9.17 -3.63 -27.06
C ASP A 231 -8.24 -4.62 -26.32
N GLY A 232 -8.68 -5.87 -26.12
CA GLY A 232 -8.04 -6.81 -25.19
C GLY A 232 -7.75 -8.20 -25.75
N GLU A 233 -6.97 -8.98 -24.99
CA GLU A 233 -6.80 -10.41 -25.26
C GLU A 233 -8.07 -11.19 -24.89
N SER A 234 -8.39 -12.20 -25.70
CA SER A 234 -9.50 -13.10 -25.41
C SER A 234 -9.31 -13.81 -24.07
N GLN A 235 -10.26 -13.67 -23.16
CA GLN A 235 -10.30 -14.38 -21.87
C GLN A 235 -11.27 -15.55 -21.98
N THR A 236 -10.87 -16.74 -21.53
CA THR A 236 -11.76 -17.92 -21.52
C THR A 236 -12.11 -18.28 -20.08
N PHE A 237 -13.40 -18.27 -19.78
CA PHE A 237 -13.95 -18.62 -18.47
C PHE A 237 -14.43 -20.07 -18.48
N MET A 238 -13.90 -20.87 -17.56
CA MET A 238 -14.22 -22.31 -17.43
C MET A 238 -15.26 -22.59 -16.34
N ASP A 239 -15.59 -21.59 -15.53
CA ASP A 239 -16.52 -21.69 -14.40
C ASP A 239 -17.30 -20.38 -14.21
N MET A 240 -18.50 -20.50 -13.63
CA MET A 240 -19.42 -19.38 -13.44
C MET A 240 -18.89 -18.35 -12.44
N THR A 241 -18.09 -18.76 -11.46
CA THR A 241 -17.51 -17.85 -10.46
C THR A 241 -16.53 -16.87 -11.10
N SER A 242 -15.62 -17.36 -11.94
CA SER A 242 -14.65 -16.50 -12.64
C SER A 242 -15.33 -15.54 -13.62
N LEU A 243 -16.41 -15.98 -14.27
CA LEU A 243 -17.20 -15.12 -15.16
C LEU A 243 -17.98 -14.04 -14.38
N ASN A 244 -18.65 -14.42 -13.29
CA ASN A 244 -19.36 -13.46 -12.44
C ASN A 244 -18.41 -12.42 -11.84
N ASN A 245 -17.23 -12.83 -11.37
CA ASN A 245 -16.22 -11.88 -10.88
C ASN A 245 -15.79 -10.89 -11.99
N ALA A 246 -15.63 -11.35 -13.23
CA ALA A 246 -15.28 -10.47 -14.35
C ALA A 246 -16.44 -9.52 -14.73
N ILE A 247 -17.68 -9.99 -14.62
CA ILE A 247 -18.89 -9.16 -14.78
C ILE A 247 -18.94 -8.10 -13.69
N GLU A 248 -18.84 -8.49 -12.42
CA GLU A 248 -18.86 -7.56 -11.28
C GLU A 248 -17.74 -6.52 -11.36
N GLU A 249 -16.55 -6.90 -11.85
CA GLU A 249 -15.47 -5.95 -12.10
C GLU A 249 -15.77 -4.98 -13.25
N ALA A 250 -16.42 -5.43 -14.31
CA ALA A 250 -16.85 -4.59 -15.42
C ALA A 250 -18.01 -3.67 -15.01
N GLU A 251 -19.00 -4.20 -14.30
CA GLU A 251 -20.12 -3.47 -13.72
C GLU A 251 -19.62 -2.44 -12.71
N ALA A 252 -18.67 -2.77 -11.83
CA ALA A 252 -18.07 -1.81 -10.92
C ALA A 252 -17.33 -0.67 -11.64
N VAL A 253 -16.77 -0.90 -12.83
CA VAL A 253 -16.22 0.19 -13.66
C VAL A 253 -17.33 1.06 -14.27
N VAL A 254 -18.46 0.46 -14.66
CA VAL A 254 -19.63 1.17 -15.22
C VAL A 254 -20.38 1.96 -14.15
N GLU A 255 -20.74 1.29 -13.06
CA GLU A 255 -21.53 1.80 -11.93
C GLU A 255 -20.70 2.68 -11.01
N GLY A 256 -19.44 2.30 -10.75
CA GLY A 256 -18.52 3.05 -9.91
C GLY A 256 -18.25 4.45 -10.45
N GLY A 257 -18.34 4.63 -11.78
CA GLY A 257 -18.55 5.93 -12.45
C GLY A 257 -17.55 7.05 -12.13
N ASN A 258 -16.51 6.75 -11.35
CA ASN A 258 -15.59 7.70 -10.77
C ASN A 258 -14.26 7.58 -11.51
N PRO A 259 -14.10 8.32 -12.61
CA PRO A 259 -12.80 8.49 -13.23
C PRO A 259 -11.83 8.96 -12.15
N LEU A 260 -10.79 8.17 -11.86
CA LEU A 260 -9.74 8.67 -10.96
C LEU A 260 -8.87 9.65 -11.74
N THR A 261 -9.25 10.92 -11.67
CA THR A 261 -8.48 12.03 -12.26
C THR A 261 -7.41 12.54 -11.31
N LYS A 262 -7.55 12.31 -10.00
CA LYS A 262 -6.59 12.76 -8.99
C LYS A 262 -5.64 11.64 -8.60
N LEU A 263 -4.36 11.96 -8.51
CA LEU A 263 -3.34 11.04 -8.00
C LEU A 263 -2.57 11.70 -6.85
N CYS A 264 -1.86 10.86 -6.10
CA CYS A 264 -0.96 11.29 -5.05
C CYS A 264 0.46 11.40 -5.61
N PHE A 265 1.08 12.58 -5.49
CA PHE A 265 2.39 12.87 -6.06
C PHE A 265 3.41 13.25 -5.00
N VAL A 266 4.62 12.72 -5.10
CA VAL A 266 5.82 13.26 -4.43
C VAL A 266 6.45 14.31 -5.34
N TYR A 267 6.75 15.50 -4.80
CA TYR A 267 7.25 16.63 -5.57
C TYR A 267 8.36 17.38 -4.82
N PRO A 268 9.32 18.01 -5.52
CA PRO A 268 10.39 18.78 -4.89
C PRO A 268 9.85 19.89 -4.00
N GLY A 269 10.40 20.02 -2.81
CA GLY A 269 9.95 21.03 -1.84
C GLY A 269 8.61 20.72 -1.17
N GLY A 270 7.97 19.58 -1.46
CA GLY A 270 6.95 19.00 -0.61
C GLY A 270 7.55 18.55 0.73
N GLY A 271 6.72 18.39 1.76
CA GLY A 271 7.17 17.92 3.09
C GLY A 271 7.14 18.97 4.18
N ALA A 272 6.66 18.58 5.36
CA ALA A 272 6.98 19.29 6.58
C ALA A 272 8.45 19.02 6.93
N GLN A 273 9.25 20.06 7.17
CA GLN A 273 10.53 19.88 7.85
C GLN A 273 10.22 19.29 9.23
N MET A 274 10.80 18.13 9.58
CA MET A 274 10.60 17.56 10.91
C MET A 274 11.11 18.54 11.96
N MET A 275 10.19 19.23 12.64
CA MET A 275 10.54 20.14 13.73
C MET A 275 11.15 19.33 14.87
N GLY A 276 12.43 19.58 15.17
CA GLY A 276 13.16 18.96 16.29
C GLY A 276 14.29 17.99 15.90
N ALA A 277 14.44 17.64 14.62
CA ALA A 277 15.63 16.92 14.18
C ALA A 277 16.84 17.88 14.13
N THR A 278 17.99 17.45 14.66
CA THR A 278 19.22 18.26 14.74
C THR A 278 19.76 18.65 13.36
N MET A 279 19.34 17.94 12.30
CA MET A 279 19.45 18.36 10.92
C MET A 279 18.09 18.20 10.25
N PRO A 280 17.52 19.25 9.62
CA PRO A 280 16.27 19.12 8.88
C PRO A 280 16.52 18.26 7.64
N MET A 281 16.31 16.95 7.79
CA MET A 281 16.31 16.05 6.65
C MET A 281 14.97 16.22 5.93
N ASN A 282 15.02 16.66 4.68
CA ASN A 282 13.85 16.69 3.83
C ASN A 282 13.58 15.26 3.33
N LEU A 283 12.59 14.59 3.93
CA LEU A 283 12.22 13.22 3.59
C LEU A 283 11.84 13.08 2.11
N THR A 284 11.31 14.13 1.49
CA THR A 284 11.03 14.17 0.06
C THR A 284 12.30 13.98 -0.75
N ASP A 285 13.38 14.70 -0.42
CA ASP A 285 14.65 14.61 -1.14
C ASP A 285 15.25 13.19 -1.00
N GLU A 286 15.03 12.56 0.15
CA GLU A 286 15.44 11.18 0.39
C GLU A 286 14.65 10.20 -0.50
N ILE A 287 13.32 10.32 -0.57
CA ILE A 287 12.47 9.50 -1.45
C ILE A 287 12.89 9.69 -2.91
N ILE A 288 13.09 10.94 -3.35
CA ILE A 288 13.53 11.30 -4.70
C ILE A 288 14.88 10.65 -5.03
N SER A 289 15.85 10.76 -4.11
CA SER A 289 17.18 10.16 -4.26
C SER A 289 17.11 8.64 -4.33
N ASN A 290 16.26 7.99 -3.53
CA ASN A 290 16.05 6.55 -3.56
C ASN A 290 15.35 6.08 -4.85
N CYS A 291 14.62 6.96 -5.55
CA CYS A 291 14.12 6.70 -6.90
C CYS A 291 15.21 6.85 -7.98
N GLY A 292 16.46 7.16 -7.60
CA GLY A 292 17.56 7.40 -8.52
C GLY A 292 17.47 8.74 -9.26
N LEU A 293 16.75 9.71 -8.69
CA LEU A 293 16.49 11.02 -9.29
C LEU A 293 17.11 12.14 -8.47
N THR A 294 17.32 13.29 -9.12
CA THR A 294 17.56 14.58 -8.46
C THR A 294 16.26 15.38 -8.39
N ASN A 295 16.20 16.38 -7.49
CA ASN A 295 15.03 17.25 -7.39
C ASN A 295 14.67 17.95 -8.71
N SER A 296 15.66 18.32 -9.53
CA SER A 296 15.44 18.90 -10.85
C SER A 296 14.82 17.94 -11.88
N GLN A 297 14.89 16.62 -11.63
CA GLN A 297 14.33 15.58 -12.47
C GLN A 297 12.91 15.18 -12.05
N VAL A 298 12.37 15.73 -10.97
CA VAL A 298 10.99 15.45 -10.55
C VAL A 298 10.08 16.61 -10.96
N ALA A 299 8.99 16.28 -11.64
CA ALA A 299 8.00 17.24 -12.08
C ALA A 299 7.12 17.70 -10.91
N ASP A 300 6.80 18.99 -10.85
CA ASP A 300 5.83 19.54 -9.91
C ASP A 300 4.42 19.47 -10.53
N PRO A 301 3.47 18.73 -9.92
CA PRO A 301 2.11 18.60 -10.45
C PRO A 301 1.30 19.91 -10.41
N ASN A 302 1.79 20.97 -9.75
CA ASN A 302 1.17 22.30 -9.80
C ASN A 302 1.61 23.14 -11.00
N VAL A 303 2.64 22.72 -11.73
CA VAL A 303 3.17 23.44 -12.90
C VAL A 303 2.63 22.74 -14.16
N PRO A 304 1.65 23.33 -14.87
CA PRO A 304 0.89 22.65 -15.93
C PRO A 304 1.74 22.15 -17.10
N TYR A 305 2.87 22.82 -17.36
CA TYR A 305 3.84 22.46 -18.38
C TYR A 305 5.17 23.06 -17.94
N ASP A 306 6.10 22.24 -17.48
CA ASP A 306 7.45 22.73 -17.27
C ASP A 306 8.15 22.86 -18.63
N THR A 307 7.78 23.87 -19.40
CA THR A 307 8.35 24.17 -20.72
C THR A 307 9.80 24.66 -20.63
N ASN A 308 10.34 24.82 -19.42
CA ASN A 308 11.65 25.42 -19.18
C ASN A 308 12.73 24.40 -18.82
N VAL A 309 12.50 23.10 -19.04
CA VAL A 309 13.59 22.11 -18.89
C VAL A 309 14.48 22.11 -20.13
N SER A 310 15.48 22.98 -20.13
CA SER A 310 16.64 22.84 -21.03
C SER A 310 17.50 21.61 -20.71
N ASP A 311 17.29 20.97 -19.55
CA ASP A 311 18.30 20.18 -18.85
C ASP A 311 18.01 18.65 -18.71
N GLY A 312 16.96 18.10 -19.31
CA GLY A 312 16.80 16.63 -19.42
C GLY A 312 15.44 16.04 -19.03
N LYS A 313 15.41 14.70 -18.89
CA LYS A 313 14.21 13.91 -18.57
C LYS A 313 13.66 14.27 -17.19
N ARG A 314 12.35 14.57 -17.11
CA ARG A 314 11.62 14.68 -15.85
C ARG A 314 10.64 13.54 -15.66
N TYR A 315 10.29 13.30 -14.40
CA TYR A 315 9.37 12.25 -14.01
C TYR A 315 8.40 12.76 -12.95
N TYR A 316 7.14 12.36 -13.06
CA TYR A 316 6.21 12.38 -11.94
C TYR A 316 6.50 11.17 -11.05
N LEU A 317 6.46 11.37 -9.74
CA LEU A 317 6.53 10.29 -8.75
C LEU A 317 5.13 10.09 -8.17
N VAL A 318 4.42 9.09 -8.70
CA VAL A 318 3.07 8.74 -8.27
C VAL A 318 3.17 7.72 -7.14
N VAL A 319 2.44 7.94 -6.05
CA VAL A 319 2.44 7.04 -4.88
C VAL A 319 1.11 6.31 -4.77
N MET A 320 1.18 5.00 -4.58
CA MET A 320 0.03 4.13 -4.36
C MET A 320 0.32 3.13 -3.24
N GLY A 321 -0.72 2.58 -2.62
CA GLY A 321 -0.64 1.52 -1.65
C GLY A 321 -0.66 0.12 -2.27
N LEU A 322 0.05 -0.82 -1.64
CA LEU A 322 -0.01 -2.25 -1.97
C LEU A 322 -1.16 -2.90 -1.20
N GLY A 323 -2.37 -2.72 -1.73
CA GLY A 323 -3.59 -3.29 -1.19
C GLY A 323 -3.74 -4.78 -1.33
N ARG A 324 -4.69 -5.36 -0.60
CA ARG A 324 -5.00 -6.80 -0.62
C ARG A 324 -5.38 -7.35 -2.01
N PHE A 325 -5.89 -6.51 -2.92
CA PHE A 325 -6.27 -6.91 -4.29
C PHE A 325 -5.24 -6.57 -5.34
N ALA A 326 -4.08 -6.05 -4.96
CA ALA A 326 -3.04 -5.78 -5.93
C ALA A 326 -2.81 -7.05 -6.75
N SER A 327 -2.86 -6.93 -8.08
CA SER A 327 -2.83 -8.07 -9.02
C SER A 327 -1.59 -8.95 -8.92
N ILE A 328 -0.56 -8.49 -8.21
CA ILE A 328 0.57 -9.31 -7.79
C ILE A 328 0.14 -10.55 -6.97
N TYR A 329 -1.05 -10.51 -6.35
CA TYR A 329 -1.65 -11.62 -5.60
C TYR A 329 -2.62 -12.48 -6.42
N SER A 330 -3.02 -12.03 -7.61
CA SER A 330 -3.87 -12.80 -8.51
C SER A 330 -3.03 -13.76 -9.34
N GLY A 331 -3.02 -15.04 -8.97
CA GLY A 331 -2.34 -16.10 -9.71
C GLY A 331 -1.93 -17.29 -8.84
N LYS A 332 -1.73 -18.45 -9.47
CA LYS A 332 -1.30 -19.69 -8.78
C LYS A 332 0.19 -19.71 -8.41
N ALA A 333 1.00 -18.78 -8.94
CA ALA A 333 2.46 -18.89 -8.91
C ALA A 333 3.15 -18.07 -7.80
N ILE A 334 2.57 -16.96 -7.33
CA ILE A 334 3.24 -16.05 -6.38
C ILE A 334 2.20 -15.51 -5.38
N ARG A 335 1.79 -16.33 -4.41
CA ARG A 335 1.05 -15.82 -3.23
C ARG A 335 2.07 -15.38 -2.18
N VAL A 336 2.56 -14.15 -2.31
CA VAL A 336 3.17 -13.46 -1.18
C VAL A 336 2.03 -12.68 -0.57
N ASP A 337 1.46 -13.07 0.56
CA ASP A 337 0.58 -12.14 1.27
C ASP A 337 1.41 -10.89 1.59
N THR A 338 0.94 -9.69 1.24
CA THR A 338 1.65 -8.48 1.67
C THR A 338 1.76 -8.57 3.18
N PRO A 339 2.97 -8.45 3.76
CA PRO A 339 3.06 -8.39 5.20
C PRO A 339 2.22 -7.19 5.65
N ALA A 340 1.10 -7.45 6.34
CA ALA A 340 0.42 -6.41 7.08
C ALA A 340 1.41 -5.93 8.14
N TYR A 341 1.59 -4.62 8.26
CA TYR A 341 2.53 -4.04 9.20
C TYR A 341 2.08 -4.33 10.63
N GLY A 342 2.52 -5.47 11.15
CA GLY A 342 1.88 -6.09 12.31
C GLY A 342 2.72 -6.08 13.57
N LYS A 343 3.85 -5.35 13.63
CA LYS A 343 4.74 -5.48 14.80
C LYS A 343 5.31 -4.21 15.38
N ARG A 344 5.63 -3.14 14.64
CA ARG A 344 6.46 -2.07 15.21
C ARG A 344 5.73 -1.14 16.17
N GLN A 345 4.53 -0.71 15.79
CA GLN A 345 3.65 0.08 16.64
C GLN A 345 2.37 -0.72 16.89
N GLU A 346 1.74 -0.51 18.04
CA GLU A 346 0.32 -0.84 18.23
C GLU A 346 -0.48 0.07 17.27
N GLN A 347 -0.35 -0.15 15.96
CA GLN A 347 -1.11 0.60 14.98
C GLN A 347 -2.57 0.22 15.20
N THR A 348 -3.35 1.24 15.53
CA THR A 348 -4.78 1.11 15.63
C THR A 348 -5.33 0.82 14.24
N ASP A 349 -6.46 0.14 14.16
CA ASP A 349 -7.16 -0.12 12.89
C ASP A 349 -7.48 1.17 12.12
N THR A 350 -7.30 2.35 12.74
CA THR A 350 -7.46 3.66 12.11
C THR A 350 -6.29 4.09 11.24
N GLU A 351 -5.15 3.41 11.25
CA GLU A 351 -3.97 3.80 10.47
C GLU A 351 -3.76 2.90 9.27
N TYR A 352 -3.43 3.50 8.12
CA TYR A 352 -3.05 2.73 6.95
C TYR A 352 -1.69 2.07 7.20
N ASN A 353 -1.65 0.74 7.10
CA ASN A 353 -0.55 -0.11 7.56
C ASN A 353 0.03 -1.00 6.45
N ARG A 354 -0.21 -0.65 5.19
CA ARG A 354 0.34 -1.37 4.04
C ARG A 354 1.49 -0.61 3.40
N TYR A 355 2.38 -1.35 2.76
CA TYR A 355 3.52 -0.78 2.05
C TYR A 355 3.06 0.08 0.87
N LEU A 356 3.88 1.05 0.50
CA LEU A 356 3.59 1.98 -0.59
C LEU A 356 4.55 1.73 -1.75
N VAL A 357 4.07 1.87 -2.97
CA VAL A 357 4.88 1.88 -4.19
C VAL A 357 5.00 3.29 -4.71
N VAL A 358 6.22 3.66 -5.11
CA VAL A 358 6.47 4.89 -5.86
C VAL A 358 6.71 4.51 -7.32
N ILE A 359 5.85 5.00 -8.18
CA ILE A 359 5.88 4.76 -9.62
C ILE A 359 6.48 6.00 -10.29
N LYS A 360 7.55 5.78 -11.04
CA LYS A 360 8.20 6.80 -11.86
C LYS A 360 7.50 6.85 -13.21
N VAL A 361 6.86 7.98 -13.51
CA VAL A 361 6.14 8.22 -14.77
C VAL A 361 6.84 9.33 -15.55
N PRO A 362 7.39 9.06 -16.75
CA PRO A 362 8.08 10.09 -17.53
C PRO A 362 7.11 11.18 -18.00
N THR A 363 7.58 12.43 -18.00
CA THR A 363 6.85 13.54 -18.63
C THR A 363 6.89 13.38 -20.15
N SER A 364 5.76 13.53 -20.84
CA SER A 364 5.74 13.49 -22.31
C SER A 364 6.61 14.59 -22.90
N GLY A 365 7.46 14.27 -23.88
CA GLY A 365 8.22 15.28 -24.64
C GLY A 365 9.71 15.00 -24.88
N TYR A 366 10.27 13.94 -24.32
CA TYR A 366 11.72 13.70 -24.46
C TYR A 366 12.14 12.91 -25.71
N ASP A 367 11.28 12.03 -26.24
CA ASP A 367 11.62 11.25 -27.44
C ASP A 367 10.59 11.48 -28.56
N SER A 368 10.76 12.61 -29.26
CA SER A 368 9.98 12.92 -30.45
C SER A 368 10.42 12.12 -31.69
N MET A 369 11.49 11.32 -31.59
CA MET A 369 12.04 10.60 -32.74
C MET A 369 11.52 9.16 -32.85
N THR A 370 11.29 8.46 -31.74
CA THR A 370 10.84 7.06 -31.78
C THR A 370 9.32 6.92 -31.62
N ASN A 371 8.62 7.94 -31.12
CA ASN A 371 7.23 7.86 -30.64
C ASN A 371 7.00 6.80 -29.54
N GLU A 372 8.04 6.07 -29.11
CA GLU A 372 7.98 5.09 -28.04
C GLU A 372 8.42 5.78 -26.74
N GLY A 373 7.45 6.31 -26.00
CA GLY A 373 7.72 6.85 -24.67
C GLY A 373 8.29 5.79 -23.73
N GLU A 374 9.21 6.20 -22.84
CA GLU A 374 9.66 5.32 -21.75
C GLU A 374 8.43 4.86 -20.93
N PRO A 375 8.27 3.57 -20.63
CA PRO A 375 7.13 3.11 -19.84
C PRO A 375 7.26 3.57 -18.38
N ALA A 376 6.12 3.68 -17.69
CA ALA A 376 6.12 3.89 -16.25
C ALA A 376 6.70 2.65 -15.53
N THR A 377 7.50 2.88 -14.50
CA THR A 377 8.21 1.81 -13.78
C THR A 377 8.10 2.02 -12.28
N VAL A 378 8.07 0.92 -11.51
CA VAL A 378 8.16 1.01 -10.05
C VAL A 378 9.59 1.37 -9.66
N ALA A 379 9.77 2.50 -8.96
CA ALA A 379 11.08 3.04 -8.59
C ALA A 379 11.51 2.58 -7.20
N THR A 380 10.62 2.66 -6.21
CA THR A 380 10.91 2.23 -4.84
C THR A 380 9.65 1.71 -4.12
N VAL A 381 9.87 0.97 -3.03
CA VAL A 381 8.83 0.56 -2.08
C VAL A 381 9.13 1.24 -0.75
N LEU A 382 8.13 1.86 -0.17
CA LEU A 382 8.20 2.53 1.13
C LEU A 382 7.45 1.70 2.17
N THR A 383 7.88 1.84 3.42
CA THR A 383 7.09 1.39 4.58
C THR A 383 5.74 2.11 4.63
N PRO A 384 4.76 1.63 5.41
CA PRO A 384 3.49 2.33 5.60
C PRO A 384 3.66 3.77 6.12
N GLN A 385 4.71 4.00 6.90
CA GLN A 385 5.06 5.34 7.38
C GLN A 385 5.79 6.18 6.32
N GLY A 386 6.14 5.61 5.17
CA GLY A 386 6.78 6.33 4.07
C GLY A 386 8.31 6.37 4.13
N TYR A 387 8.94 5.58 4.99
CA TYR A 387 10.41 5.46 5.01
C TYR A 387 10.92 4.57 3.90
N THR A 388 12.05 4.96 3.31
CA THR A 388 12.80 4.16 2.35
C THR A 388 13.69 3.13 3.07
N VAL A 389 14.17 2.12 2.34
CA VAL A 389 15.16 1.17 2.87
C VAL A 389 16.46 1.86 3.29
N ALA A 390 16.89 2.91 2.57
CA ALA A 390 18.08 3.68 2.94
C ALA A 390 17.86 4.42 4.27
N SER A 391 16.73 5.14 4.43
CA SER A 391 16.34 5.80 5.68
C SER A 391 16.40 4.85 6.86
N LEU A 392 15.81 3.66 6.70
CA LEU A 392 15.75 2.67 7.77
C LEU A 392 17.14 2.14 8.11
N ARG A 393 18.01 1.93 7.13
CA ARG A 393 19.40 1.48 7.37
C ARG A 393 20.22 2.54 8.10
N ASP A 394 20.10 3.80 7.71
CA ASP A 394 20.86 4.89 8.32
C ASP A 394 20.41 5.13 9.77
N ASN A 395 19.10 5.09 10.01
CA ASN A 395 18.54 5.13 11.36
C ASN A 395 18.97 3.90 12.19
N TYR A 396 18.94 2.70 11.60
CA TYR A 396 19.37 1.47 12.25
C TYR A 396 20.86 1.46 12.63
N ILE A 397 21.72 1.96 11.74
CA ILE A 397 23.18 1.98 11.93
C ILE A 397 23.57 3.06 12.96
N SER A 398 22.97 4.24 12.89
CA SER A 398 23.27 5.32 13.84
C SER A 398 22.90 4.95 15.28
N ASP A 399 21.86 4.16 15.51
CA ASP A 399 21.52 3.67 16.84
C ASP A 399 22.48 2.61 17.38
N THR A 400 23.15 1.83 16.51
CA THR A 400 24.23 0.92 16.97
C THR A 400 25.45 1.65 17.52
N GLU A 401 25.71 2.88 17.07
CA GLU A 401 26.81 3.68 17.60
C GLU A 401 26.47 4.22 18.98
N LYS A 402 25.22 4.65 19.21
CA LYS A 402 24.73 5.12 20.52
C LYS A 402 24.74 4.06 21.62
N LEU A 403 24.73 2.77 21.27
CA LEU A 403 24.78 1.65 22.23
C LEU A 403 26.20 1.25 22.66
N LYS A 404 27.24 1.81 22.01
CA LYS A 404 28.64 1.55 22.39
C LYS A 404 29.12 2.46 23.52
N ASP A 405 28.41 3.55 23.76
CA ASP A 405 28.60 4.50 24.86
C ASP A 405 27.67 4.15 26.03
#